data_AF-A0A4W3GAC8-F1
#
_entry.id   AF-A0A4W3GAC8-F1
#
_cell.length_a   1.000
_cell.length_b   1.000
_cell.length_c   1.000
_cell.angle_alpha   90.00
_cell.angle_beta   90.00
_cell.angle_gamma   90.00
#
_symmetry.space_group_name_H-M   'P 1'
#
loop_
_entity.id
_entity.type
_entity.pdbx_description
1 polymer ?
#
loop_
_entity_poly.entity_id
_entity_poly.type
_entity_poly.pdbx_seq_one_letter_code
_entity_poly.pdbx_strand_id
1 'polypeptide(L)'
;MDLKGVTRKRTTVTTTTTTKFSSDTPTKTKGCATTSKVSPQKKRKRQSAGAQMSEENKEVLQLCKDLEKETRDLINKVHMKLENVVCNDPEEKELVITLKEKASILKSKTLLDKIYIGVFGKTGDGKSSLINAVLHKHGLLPTSSCTACTSSIINVETYSGRRFKADIEFITEEEWNKELKDLMELCENGKDDDDSESNEIVENAEAKVKAVYGERGPEQSYQELLKYNIYKTIVPKNNKYSFSEDNVSENQQIPPDG
;
A
#
# COMPACT_ATOMS: atom_id res chain seq x y z
N MET A 1 5.25 -37.35 14.09
CA MET A 1 6.32 -36.77 13.24
C MET A 1 5.66 -35.71 12.38
N ASP A 2 5.95 -34.44 12.67
CA ASP A 2 5.10 -33.33 12.23
C ASP A 2 5.40 -32.84 10.80
N LEU A 3 4.38 -32.86 9.97
CA LEU A 3 4.35 -32.18 8.69
C LEU A 3 4.12 -30.67 8.91
N LYS A 4 5.21 -29.91 9.04
CA LYS A 4 5.14 -28.43 9.06
C LYS A 4 4.78 -27.89 7.67
N GLY A 5 3.51 -27.52 7.49
CA GLY A 5 3.04 -26.85 6.29
C GLY A 5 3.71 -25.48 6.08
N VAL A 6 4.21 -25.24 4.87
CA VAL A 6 4.80 -23.95 4.48
C VAL A 6 3.69 -22.99 4.04
N THR A 7 3.21 -22.17 4.98
CA THR A 7 2.22 -21.14 4.68
C THR A 7 2.83 -20.01 3.87
N ARG A 8 2.56 -20.00 2.55
CA ARG A 8 2.97 -18.98 1.58
C ARG A 8 2.38 -17.61 1.94
N LYS A 9 3.19 -16.69 2.48
CA LYS A 9 2.75 -15.32 2.83
C LYS A 9 2.88 -14.35 1.64
N ARG A 10 1.85 -13.53 1.43
CA ARG A 10 1.77 -12.44 0.45
C ARG A 10 2.31 -11.13 1.06
N THR A 11 2.88 -10.28 0.21
CA THR A 11 3.35 -8.90 0.47
C THR A 11 3.41 -8.21 -0.93
N THR A 12 2.89 -7.02 -1.25
CA THR A 12 2.19 -5.92 -0.54
C THR A 12 3.06 -4.91 0.22
N VAL A 13 3.34 -3.76 -0.40
CA VAL A 13 3.83 -2.56 0.32
C VAL A 13 2.62 -1.90 0.97
N THR A 14 2.60 -1.89 2.30
CA THR A 14 1.43 -1.48 3.09
C THR A 14 1.76 -0.22 3.89
N THR A 15 1.32 0.96 3.41
CA THR A 15 1.42 2.20 4.20
C THR A 15 0.26 2.28 5.20
N THR A 16 0.29 1.50 6.28
CA THR A 16 -0.75 1.58 7.33
C THR A 16 -0.51 2.80 8.22
N THR A 17 -1.45 3.75 8.22
CA THR A 17 -1.61 4.70 9.32
C THR A 17 -2.39 3.99 10.43
N THR A 18 -1.69 3.31 11.33
CA THR A 18 -2.31 2.67 12.50
C THR A 18 -2.34 3.66 13.67
N THR A 19 -3.51 4.23 13.97
CA THR A 19 -3.81 4.78 15.30
C THR A 19 -4.06 3.61 16.26
N LYS A 20 -2.99 3.09 16.86
CA LYS A 20 -3.07 2.26 18.07
C LYS A 20 -2.07 2.79 19.08
N PHE A 21 -2.62 3.36 20.15
CA PHE A 21 -1.84 3.75 21.31
C PHE A 21 -1.29 2.50 22.00
N SER A 22 0.02 2.48 22.19
CA SER A 22 0.66 1.66 23.22
C SER A 22 1.05 2.61 24.33
N SER A 23 0.62 2.28 25.54
CA SER A 23 0.81 3.09 26.74
C SER A 23 2.30 3.27 27.05
N ASP A 24 2.78 4.51 27.05
CA ASP A 24 3.84 4.97 27.94
C ASP A 24 3.68 6.47 28.20
N THR A 25 3.83 6.87 29.46
CA THR A 25 3.42 8.18 29.99
C THR A 25 4.48 9.29 29.80
N PRO A 26 4.12 10.58 29.92
CA PRO A 26 4.65 11.59 29.00
C PRO A 26 5.78 12.47 29.56
N THR A 27 6.49 13.14 28.65
CA THR A 27 7.07 14.46 28.91
C THR A 27 6.37 15.53 28.07
N LYS A 28 5.76 16.50 28.77
CA LYS A 28 5.00 17.63 28.21
C LYS A 28 5.86 18.48 27.27
N THR A 29 5.27 19.04 26.22
CA THR A 29 5.42 20.47 25.91
C THR A 29 4.15 21.02 25.24
N LYS A 30 3.66 22.17 25.70
CA LYS A 30 2.48 22.85 25.13
C LYS A 30 2.84 23.59 23.84
N GLY A 31 1.83 23.77 22.97
CA GLY A 31 1.95 24.26 21.60
C GLY A 31 2.54 25.67 21.39
N CYS A 32 2.59 26.08 20.11
CA CYS A 32 3.06 27.40 19.73
C CYS A 32 2.26 27.95 18.53
N ALA A 33 1.42 28.94 18.81
CA ALA A 33 1.05 29.94 17.82
C ALA A 33 2.02 31.12 17.96
N THR A 34 2.88 31.36 16.97
CA THR A 34 3.59 32.64 16.84
C THR A 34 3.72 33.07 15.39
N THR A 35 3.13 34.22 15.08
CA THR A 35 3.49 35.02 13.93
C THR A 35 4.87 35.66 14.17
N SER A 36 5.85 35.43 13.29
CA SER A 36 7.11 36.20 13.34
C SER A 36 7.76 36.43 11.97
N LYS A 37 7.79 37.73 11.64
CA LYS A 37 8.64 38.50 10.70
C LYS A 37 9.64 37.72 9.81
N VAL A 38 9.43 37.87 8.51
CA VAL A 38 10.43 37.64 7.45
C VAL A 38 11.69 38.48 7.68
N SER A 39 12.86 37.85 7.56
CA SER A 39 14.13 38.53 7.27
C SER A 39 15.00 37.69 6.32
N PRO A 40 15.78 38.30 5.41
CA PRO A 40 16.19 37.62 4.18
C PRO A 40 17.49 36.82 4.33
N GLN A 41 17.38 35.49 4.42
CA GLN A 41 18.54 34.60 4.31
C GLN A 41 18.89 34.29 2.84
N LYS A 42 20.19 34.34 2.53
CA LYS A 42 20.77 34.27 1.18
C LYS A 42 20.26 33.05 0.40
N LYS A 43 19.73 33.27 -0.81
CA LYS A 43 19.43 32.22 -1.80
C LYS A 43 20.70 31.42 -2.14
N ARG A 44 20.95 30.31 -1.42
CA ARG A 44 21.87 29.27 -1.91
C ARG A 44 21.25 28.66 -3.16
N LYS A 45 21.85 28.91 -4.32
CA LYS A 45 21.51 28.29 -5.60
C LYS A 45 21.72 26.78 -5.49
N ARG A 46 20.69 26.03 -5.04
CA ARG A 46 20.70 24.57 -5.05
C ARG A 46 20.78 24.15 -6.52
N GLN A 47 21.91 23.57 -6.90
CA GLN A 47 22.06 22.98 -8.23
C GLN A 47 21.08 21.82 -8.33
N SER A 48 20.13 21.91 -9.25
CA SER A 48 19.15 20.87 -9.55
C SER A 48 19.78 19.79 -10.42
N ALA A 49 20.85 19.16 -9.92
CA ALA A 49 21.27 17.85 -10.39
C ALA A 49 20.40 16.82 -9.65
N GLY A 50 19.42 16.23 -10.35
CA GLY A 50 18.73 15.06 -9.81
C GLY A 50 19.77 13.96 -9.58
N ALA A 51 19.75 13.29 -8.42
CA ALA A 51 20.71 12.24 -8.15
C ALA A 51 20.39 11.03 -9.04
N GLN A 52 21.03 10.99 -10.20
CA GLN A 52 21.12 9.78 -10.99
C GLN A 52 21.88 8.74 -10.14
N MET A 53 21.44 7.48 -10.25
CA MET A 53 22.23 6.35 -9.77
C MET A 53 23.67 6.46 -10.30
N SER A 54 24.67 6.20 -9.45
CA SER A 54 26.07 6.06 -9.91
C SER A 54 26.11 5.09 -11.10
N GLU A 55 26.94 5.37 -12.11
CA GLU A 55 27.08 4.48 -13.27
C GLU A 55 27.46 3.06 -12.83
N GLU A 56 28.34 2.93 -11.83
CA GLU A 56 28.70 1.67 -11.18
C GLU A 56 27.47 0.88 -10.70
N ASN A 57 26.50 1.56 -10.06
CA ASN A 57 25.27 0.92 -9.59
C ASN A 57 24.33 0.55 -10.73
N LYS A 58 24.37 1.26 -11.88
CA LYS A 58 23.60 0.89 -13.07
C LYS A 58 24.20 -0.35 -13.74
N GLU A 59 25.53 -0.41 -13.85
CA GLU A 59 26.27 -1.55 -14.40
C GLU A 59 26.02 -2.82 -13.58
N VAL A 60 26.17 -2.74 -12.25
CA VAL A 60 25.87 -3.87 -11.35
C VAL A 60 24.41 -4.32 -11.49
N LEU A 61 23.45 -3.38 -11.52
CA LEU A 61 22.04 -3.73 -11.68
C LEU A 61 21.74 -4.35 -13.04
N GLN A 62 22.45 -3.94 -14.10
CA GLN A 62 22.30 -4.50 -15.43
C GLN A 62 22.87 -5.93 -15.50
N LEU A 63 24.08 -6.15 -14.98
CA LEU A 63 24.70 -7.47 -14.86
C LEU A 63 23.80 -8.46 -14.09
N CYS A 64 23.19 -8.04 -12.99
CA CYS A 64 22.25 -8.87 -12.23
C CYS A 64 21.00 -9.27 -13.05
N LYS A 65 20.49 -8.40 -13.92
CA LYS A 65 19.36 -8.72 -14.82
C LYS A 65 19.75 -9.69 -15.92
N ASP A 66 20.92 -9.50 -16.51
CA ASP A 66 21.39 -10.35 -17.60
C ASP A 66 21.67 -11.77 -17.10
N LEU A 67 22.28 -11.91 -15.92
CA LEU A 67 22.45 -13.19 -15.23
C LEU A 67 21.11 -13.85 -14.84
N GLU A 68 20.10 -13.08 -14.42
CA GLU A 68 18.75 -13.62 -14.13
C GLU A 68 18.10 -14.21 -15.39
N LYS A 69 18.21 -13.49 -16.51
CA LYS A 69 17.68 -13.90 -17.80
C LYS A 69 18.36 -15.18 -18.30
N GLU A 70 19.69 -15.21 -18.31
CA GLU A 70 20.47 -16.39 -18.72
C GLU A 70 20.13 -17.62 -17.87
N THR A 71 20.04 -17.43 -16.54
CA THR A 71 19.65 -18.50 -15.61
C THR A 71 18.24 -19.00 -15.88
N ARG A 72 17.28 -18.10 -16.14
CA ARG A 72 15.90 -18.45 -16.49
C ARG A 72 15.81 -19.19 -17.83
N ASP A 73 16.56 -18.77 -18.84
CA ASP A 73 16.62 -19.46 -20.14
C ASP A 73 17.22 -20.87 -20.00
N LEU A 74 18.26 -21.03 -19.17
CA LEU A 74 18.82 -22.35 -18.84
C LEU A 74 17.84 -23.25 -18.10
N ILE A 75 17.15 -22.73 -17.07
CA ILE A 75 16.11 -23.48 -16.31
C ILE A 75 14.97 -23.91 -17.25
N ASN A 76 14.50 -23.03 -18.12
CA ASN A 76 13.48 -23.36 -19.13
C ASN A 76 13.96 -24.48 -20.06
N LYS A 77 15.20 -24.41 -20.55
CA LYS A 77 15.81 -25.44 -21.41
C LYS A 77 15.97 -26.79 -20.72
N VAL A 78 16.35 -26.81 -19.44
CA VAL A 78 16.43 -28.03 -18.62
C VAL A 78 15.05 -28.63 -18.37
N HIS A 79 14.07 -27.80 -17.99
CA HIS A 79 12.69 -28.25 -17.76
C HIS A 79 12.05 -28.84 -19.02
N MET A 80 12.20 -28.19 -20.19
CA MET A 80 11.71 -28.71 -21.47
C MET A 80 12.39 -30.03 -21.86
N LYS A 81 13.70 -30.18 -21.59
CA LYS A 81 14.39 -31.48 -21.80
C LYS A 81 13.85 -32.56 -20.88
N LEU A 82 13.72 -32.26 -19.57
CA LEU A 82 13.21 -33.21 -18.58
C LEU A 82 11.78 -33.63 -18.88
N GLU A 83 10.90 -32.71 -19.27
CA GLU A 83 9.49 -33.00 -19.59
C GLU A 83 9.36 -34.08 -20.67
N ASN A 84 10.22 -34.02 -21.70
CA ASN A 84 10.33 -35.00 -22.79
C ASN A 84 10.98 -36.34 -22.39
N VAL A 85 11.54 -36.49 -21.19
CA VAL A 85 12.07 -37.78 -20.72
C VAL A 85 10.93 -38.72 -20.37
N VAL A 86 10.87 -39.86 -21.06
CA VAL A 86 10.05 -41.02 -20.71
C VAL A 86 10.97 -42.09 -20.16
N CYS A 87 10.75 -42.52 -18.92
CA CYS A 87 11.43 -43.68 -18.34
C CYS A 87 10.42 -44.80 -18.12
N ASN A 88 10.80 -46.00 -18.56
CA ASN A 88 10.01 -47.23 -18.49
C ASN A 88 10.47 -48.15 -17.34
N ASP A 89 11.61 -47.86 -16.71
CA ASP A 89 12.12 -48.60 -15.56
C ASP A 89 11.38 -48.16 -14.27
N PRO A 90 10.85 -49.09 -13.46
CA PRO A 90 10.13 -48.75 -12.23
C PRO A 90 10.94 -47.99 -11.18
N GLU A 91 12.25 -48.26 -11.04
CA GLU A 91 13.10 -47.66 -10.02
C GLU A 91 13.53 -46.24 -10.43
N GLU A 92 13.91 -46.05 -11.69
CA GLU A 92 14.28 -44.72 -12.21
C GLU A 92 13.08 -43.78 -12.42
N LYS A 93 11.87 -44.33 -12.61
CA LYS A 93 10.65 -43.53 -12.83
C LYS A 93 10.37 -42.56 -11.68
N GLU A 94 10.59 -42.96 -10.44
CA GLU A 94 10.42 -42.10 -9.27
C GLU A 94 11.43 -40.94 -9.25
N LEU A 95 12.67 -41.21 -9.67
CA LEU A 95 13.71 -40.19 -9.82
C LEU A 95 13.34 -39.19 -10.93
N VAL A 96 12.84 -39.66 -12.07
CA VAL A 96 12.39 -38.80 -13.18
C VAL A 96 11.18 -37.95 -12.78
N ILE A 97 10.21 -38.50 -12.04
CA ILE A 97 9.08 -37.74 -11.49
C ILE A 97 9.58 -36.65 -10.54
N THR A 98 10.47 -37.00 -9.61
CA THR A 98 11.08 -36.05 -8.66
C THR A 98 11.83 -34.93 -9.40
N LEU A 99 12.63 -35.25 -10.42
CA LEU A 99 13.36 -34.26 -11.23
C LEU A 99 12.43 -33.33 -12.00
N LYS A 100 11.33 -33.85 -12.58
CA LYS A 100 10.28 -33.03 -13.24
C LYS A 100 9.62 -32.08 -12.24
N GLU A 101 9.32 -32.54 -11.03
CA GLU A 101 8.77 -31.69 -9.95
C GLU A 101 9.76 -30.59 -9.56
N LYS A 102 11.03 -30.92 -9.24
CA LYS A 102 12.04 -29.92 -8.85
C LYS A 102 12.30 -28.90 -9.97
N ALA A 103 12.36 -29.31 -11.23
CA ALA A 103 12.50 -28.39 -12.36
C ALA A 103 11.30 -27.45 -12.51
N SER A 104 10.08 -27.94 -12.25
CA SER A 104 8.85 -27.13 -12.26
C SER A 104 8.83 -26.11 -11.11
N ILE A 105 9.30 -26.49 -9.92
CA ILE A 105 9.48 -25.60 -8.77
C ILE A 105 10.53 -24.53 -9.08
N LEU A 106 11.66 -24.88 -9.69
CA LEU A 106 12.70 -23.92 -10.07
C LEU A 106 12.21 -22.94 -11.15
N LYS A 107 11.48 -23.42 -12.16
CA LYS A 107 10.89 -22.58 -13.23
C LYS A 107 9.84 -21.60 -12.71
N SER A 108 9.07 -21.98 -11.68
CA SER A 108 8.02 -21.14 -11.08
C SER A 108 8.52 -20.17 -10.00
N LYS A 109 9.78 -20.31 -9.55
CA LYS A 109 10.41 -19.33 -8.66
C LYS A 109 10.81 -18.06 -9.42
N THR A 110 10.60 -16.92 -8.78
CA THR A 110 11.24 -15.66 -9.14
C THR A 110 12.68 -15.69 -8.59
N LEU A 111 13.67 -15.45 -9.46
CA LEU A 111 15.09 -15.46 -9.08
C LEU A 111 15.54 -14.14 -8.42
N LEU A 112 14.79 -13.06 -8.63
CA LEU A 112 14.90 -11.81 -7.90
C LEU A 112 13.82 -11.78 -6.81
N ASP A 113 14.23 -11.89 -5.55
CA ASP A 113 13.33 -11.65 -4.42
C ASP A 113 12.98 -10.16 -4.34
N LYS A 114 11.68 -9.85 -4.26
CA LYS A 114 11.22 -8.47 -4.03
C LYS A 114 11.64 -8.03 -2.63
N ILE A 115 12.40 -6.94 -2.54
CA ILE A 115 12.72 -6.27 -1.27
C ILE A 115 11.52 -5.38 -0.89
N TYR A 116 11.02 -5.53 0.34
CA TYR A 116 9.93 -4.73 0.88
C TYR A 116 10.47 -3.74 1.91
N ILE A 117 10.11 -2.46 1.77
CA ILE A 117 10.50 -1.38 2.68
C ILE A 117 9.20 -0.79 3.25
N GLY A 118 9.02 -0.90 4.57
CA GLY A 118 7.91 -0.26 5.28
C GLY A 118 8.30 1.12 5.78
N VAL A 119 7.46 2.13 5.54
CA VAL A 119 7.65 3.51 6.02
C VAL A 119 6.54 3.83 7.01
N PHE A 120 6.90 3.91 8.29
CA PHE A 120 5.97 4.15 9.40
C PHE A 120 6.31 5.47 10.11
N GLY A 121 5.32 6.05 10.81
CA GLY A 121 5.44 7.34 11.49
C GLY A 121 4.08 8.02 11.64
N LYS A 122 4.00 9.07 12.45
CA LYS A 122 2.80 9.88 12.67
C LYS A 122 2.49 10.77 11.46
N THR A 123 1.32 11.40 11.47
CA THR A 123 0.99 12.47 10.52
C THR A 123 1.93 13.65 10.74
N GLY A 124 2.45 14.26 9.67
CA GLY A 124 3.45 15.33 9.75
C GLY A 124 4.92 14.88 9.64
N ASP A 125 5.26 13.61 9.94
CA ASP A 125 6.64 13.08 9.89
C ASP A 125 7.29 13.04 8.48
N GLY A 126 6.61 13.56 7.46
CA GLY A 126 7.17 13.68 6.11
C GLY A 126 7.25 12.39 5.30
N LYS A 127 6.54 11.31 5.69
CA LYS A 127 6.54 10.00 5.00
C LYS A 127 6.37 10.09 3.47
N SER A 128 5.32 10.77 3.00
CA SER A 128 5.05 10.97 1.57
C SER A 128 6.14 11.81 0.89
N SER A 129 6.69 12.80 1.60
CA SER A 129 7.81 13.63 1.14
C SER A 129 9.11 12.83 0.99
N LEU A 130 9.37 11.89 1.91
CA LEU A 130 10.51 10.98 1.87
C LEU A 130 10.41 10.04 0.66
N ILE A 131 9.24 9.44 0.41
CA ILE A 131 9.00 8.57 -0.76
C ILE A 131 9.22 9.36 -2.06
N ASN A 132 8.63 10.56 -2.17
CA ASN A 132 8.81 11.46 -3.32
C ASN A 132 10.30 11.81 -3.54
N ALA A 133 11.05 12.03 -2.46
CA ALA A 133 12.49 12.35 -2.51
C ALA A 133 13.34 11.15 -2.94
N VAL A 134 13.15 9.97 -2.33
CA VAL A 134 13.88 8.73 -2.68
C VAL A 134 13.65 8.33 -4.13
N LEU A 135 12.41 8.43 -4.62
CA LEU A 135 12.05 8.14 -6.00
C LEU A 135 12.40 9.28 -6.98
N HIS A 136 12.89 10.41 -6.50
CA HIS A 136 13.19 11.62 -7.29
C HIS A 136 12.00 12.08 -8.16
N LYS A 137 10.78 11.91 -7.64
CA LYS A 137 9.51 12.29 -8.30
C LYS A 137 8.73 13.23 -7.40
N HIS A 138 8.75 14.52 -7.74
CA HIS A 138 7.96 15.52 -7.05
C HIS A 138 6.47 15.30 -7.30
N GLY A 139 5.65 15.27 -6.24
CA GLY A 139 4.19 15.16 -6.34
C GLY A 139 3.66 13.78 -6.75
N LEU A 140 4.45 12.70 -6.67
CA LEU A 140 3.94 11.34 -6.87
C LEU A 140 2.90 10.99 -5.80
N LEU A 141 3.23 11.26 -4.53
CA LEU A 141 2.30 11.21 -3.42
C LEU A 141 1.94 12.64 -2.95
N PRO A 142 0.70 12.90 -2.53
CA PRO A 142 0.33 14.18 -1.94
C PRO A 142 1.10 14.41 -0.64
N THR A 143 1.54 15.65 -0.44
CA THR A 143 2.28 16.09 0.75
C THR A 143 1.64 17.34 1.33
N SER A 144 1.25 17.32 2.60
CA SER A 144 0.93 18.52 3.36
C SER A 144 1.77 18.58 4.63
N SER A 145 1.95 19.79 5.16
CA SER A 145 2.75 20.05 6.37
C SER A 145 1.93 20.10 7.66
N CYS A 146 0.60 20.08 7.55
CA CYS A 146 -0.32 20.43 8.64
C CYS A 146 -1.58 19.56 8.73
N THR A 147 -1.85 18.68 7.77
CA THR A 147 -3.08 17.85 7.73
C THR A 147 -2.76 16.39 7.37
N ALA A 148 -3.70 15.48 7.62
CA ALA A 148 -3.60 14.13 7.07
C ALA A 148 -3.89 14.15 5.56
N CYS A 149 -2.88 13.88 4.74
CA CYS A 149 -3.01 13.79 3.28
C CYS A 149 -2.96 12.35 2.74
N THR A 150 -2.94 11.34 3.62
CA THR A 150 -2.91 9.92 3.26
C THR A 150 -3.55 9.09 4.37
N SER A 151 -4.81 8.70 4.17
CA SER A 151 -5.60 7.84 5.07
C SER A 151 -5.62 6.36 4.63
N SER A 152 -5.22 6.07 3.39
CA SER A 152 -5.24 4.73 2.80
C SER A 152 -3.83 4.13 2.67
N ILE A 153 -3.79 2.81 2.60
CA ILE A 153 -2.58 2.06 2.28
C ILE A 153 -2.16 2.32 0.83
N ILE A 154 -0.96 2.87 0.67
CA ILE A 154 -0.32 3.07 -0.64
C ILE A 154 0.80 2.04 -0.83
N ASN A 155 0.76 1.35 -1.97
CA ASN A 155 1.83 0.54 -2.52
C ASN A 155 2.48 1.30 -3.70
N VAL A 156 3.80 1.42 -3.71
CA VAL A 156 4.55 1.92 -4.86
C VAL A 156 5.53 0.83 -5.30
N GLU A 157 5.28 0.27 -6.48
CA GLU A 157 6.14 -0.76 -7.08
C GLU A 157 6.63 -0.37 -8.49
N THR A 158 7.72 -1.00 -8.92
CA THR A 158 8.25 -0.83 -10.28
C THR A 158 7.37 -1.57 -11.29
N TYR A 159 6.85 -0.85 -12.27
CA TYR A 159 6.06 -1.41 -13.37
C TYR A 159 6.86 -1.42 -14.68
N SER A 160 6.76 -2.50 -15.46
CA SER A 160 7.47 -2.66 -16.74
C SER A 160 6.85 -1.85 -17.90
N GLY A 161 5.69 -1.21 -17.68
CA GLY A 161 5.08 -0.30 -18.66
C GLY A 161 5.74 1.09 -18.64
N ARG A 162 5.55 1.85 -19.72
CA ARG A 162 6.20 3.16 -19.91
C ARG A 162 5.54 4.32 -19.14
N ARG A 163 4.41 4.07 -18.48
CA ARG A 163 3.49 5.07 -17.93
C ARG A 163 2.99 4.67 -16.55
N PHE A 164 2.55 5.66 -15.77
CA PHE A 164 2.02 5.41 -14.45
C PHE A 164 0.67 4.67 -14.51
N LYS A 165 0.51 3.75 -13.57
CA LYS A 165 -0.72 3.02 -13.31
C LYS A 165 -1.02 3.10 -11.81
N ALA A 166 -2.25 3.41 -11.44
CA ALA A 166 -2.71 3.34 -10.07
C ALA A 166 -3.85 2.33 -9.97
N ASP A 167 -3.70 1.33 -9.11
CA ASP A 167 -4.72 0.34 -8.80
C ASP A 167 -5.27 0.62 -7.40
N ILE A 168 -6.56 0.92 -7.30
CA ILE A 168 -7.28 1.06 -6.03
C ILE A 168 -8.01 -0.26 -5.76
N GLU A 169 -7.74 -0.87 -4.62
CA GLU A 169 -8.46 -2.02 -4.09
C GLU A 169 -9.34 -1.55 -2.93
N PHE A 170 -10.62 -1.87 -2.99
CA PHE A 170 -11.59 -1.51 -1.96
C PHE A 170 -11.71 -2.66 -0.96
N ILE A 171 -11.93 -2.34 0.32
CA ILE A 171 -12.36 -3.29 1.35
C ILE A 171 -13.63 -4.03 0.90
N THR A 172 -13.90 -5.22 1.45
CA THR A 172 -15.12 -5.97 1.10
C THR A 172 -16.38 -5.46 1.81
N GLU A 173 -17.57 -5.91 1.39
CA GLU A 173 -18.84 -5.55 2.03
C GLU A 173 -18.87 -6.06 3.49
N GLU A 174 -18.30 -7.25 3.74
CA GLU A 174 -18.17 -7.84 5.08
C GLU A 174 -17.17 -7.08 5.96
N GLU A 175 -16.02 -6.66 5.39
CA GLU A 175 -15.03 -5.85 6.09
C GLU A 175 -15.58 -4.46 6.45
N TRP A 176 -16.29 -3.82 5.52
CA TRP A 176 -16.94 -2.53 5.79
C TRP A 176 -18.04 -2.66 6.84
N ASN A 177 -18.92 -3.65 6.74
CA ASN A 177 -20.00 -3.85 7.71
C ASN A 177 -19.44 -4.11 9.12
N LYS A 178 -18.32 -4.84 9.23
CA LYS A 178 -17.62 -5.01 10.50
C LYS A 178 -17.04 -3.70 11.01
N GLU A 179 -16.28 -2.96 10.19
CA GLU A 179 -15.69 -1.68 10.59
C GLU A 179 -16.77 -0.66 10.98
N LEU A 180 -17.88 -0.59 10.24
CA LEU A 180 -19.03 0.25 10.55
C LEU A 180 -19.64 -0.08 11.91
N LYS A 181 -19.72 -1.36 12.28
CA LYS A 181 -20.18 -1.77 13.61
C LYS A 181 -19.23 -1.25 14.70
N ASP A 182 -17.93 -1.45 14.53
CA ASP A 182 -16.91 -1.00 15.48
C ASP A 182 -16.92 0.56 15.61
N LEU A 183 -17.15 1.28 14.50
CA LEU A 183 -17.31 2.74 14.48
C LEU A 183 -18.57 3.22 15.22
N MET A 184 -19.71 2.55 15.03
CA MET A 184 -20.95 2.91 15.73
C MET A 184 -20.84 2.64 17.24
N GLU A 185 -20.20 1.54 17.65
CA GLU A 185 -19.96 1.23 19.07
C GLU A 185 -19.08 2.30 19.75
N LEU A 186 -18.11 2.87 19.02
CA LEU A 186 -17.31 4.03 19.46
C LEU A 186 -18.14 5.33 19.55
N CYS A 187 -19.02 5.58 18.58
CA CYS A 187 -19.88 6.78 18.59
C CYS A 187 -20.90 6.76 19.74
N GLU A 188 -21.45 5.57 20.05
CA GLU A 188 -22.44 5.38 21.12
C GLU A 188 -21.81 5.40 22.53
N ASN A 189 -20.63 4.80 22.71
CA ASN A 189 -20.09 4.50 24.05
C ASN A 189 -18.69 5.07 24.35
N GLY A 190 -18.01 5.73 23.40
CA GLY A 190 -16.60 6.10 23.54
C GLY A 190 -16.30 7.47 24.15
N LYS A 191 -17.33 8.29 24.44
CA LYS A 191 -17.14 9.65 24.99
C LYS A 191 -17.00 9.60 26.50
N ASP A 192 -15.81 9.98 26.97
CA ASP A 192 -15.47 10.09 28.39
C ASP A 192 -15.11 11.55 28.71
N ASP A 193 -15.77 12.16 29.70
CA ASP A 193 -15.62 13.59 30.03
C ASP A 193 -14.18 13.98 30.47
N ASP A 194 -13.39 13.02 30.95
CA ASP A 194 -12.01 13.22 31.44
C ASP A 194 -10.90 12.75 30.44
N ASP A 195 -11.24 12.09 29.33
CA ASP A 195 -10.24 11.55 28.38
C ASP A 195 -10.27 12.23 26.99
N SER A 196 -9.37 13.19 26.81
CA SER A 196 -9.19 13.90 25.53
C SER A 196 -8.64 13.03 24.39
N GLU A 197 -7.93 11.92 24.67
CA GLU A 197 -7.42 11.02 23.62
C GLU A 197 -8.54 10.07 23.16
N SER A 198 -9.39 9.59 24.08
CA SER A 198 -10.61 8.84 23.71
C SER A 198 -11.56 9.69 22.86
N ASN A 199 -11.80 10.94 23.26
CA ASN A 199 -12.67 11.84 22.50
C ASN A 199 -12.15 12.14 21.08
N GLU A 200 -10.83 12.28 20.86
CA GLU A 200 -10.27 12.40 19.50
C GLU A 200 -10.56 11.14 18.64
N ILE A 201 -10.55 9.95 19.24
CA ILE A 201 -10.90 8.70 18.54
C ILE A 201 -12.38 8.70 18.14
N VAL A 202 -13.28 9.16 19.01
CA VAL A 202 -14.71 9.28 18.70
C VAL A 202 -14.98 10.33 17.62
N GLU A 203 -14.38 11.52 17.70
CA GLU A 203 -14.52 12.56 16.66
C GLU A 203 -14.08 12.04 15.28
N ASN A 204 -12.99 11.27 15.22
CA ASN A 204 -12.54 10.61 13.99
C ASN A 204 -13.53 9.52 13.51
N ALA A 205 -14.17 8.79 14.41
CA ALA A 205 -15.19 7.79 14.07
C ALA A 205 -16.46 8.45 13.51
N GLU A 206 -16.98 9.48 14.18
CA GLU A 206 -18.10 10.30 13.73
C GLU A 206 -17.82 10.92 12.36
N ALA A 207 -16.64 11.53 12.18
CA ALA A 207 -16.23 12.10 10.91
C ALA A 207 -16.19 11.06 9.77
N LYS A 208 -15.75 9.82 10.06
CA LYS A 208 -15.71 8.73 9.09
C LYS A 208 -17.11 8.23 8.72
N VAL A 209 -18.02 8.08 9.69
CA VAL A 209 -19.43 7.73 9.42
C VAL A 209 -20.10 8.85 8.62
N LYS A 210 -19.93 10.11 9.04
CA LYS A 210 -20.46 11.30 8.37
C LYS A 210 -19.95 11.46 6.93
N ALA A 211 -18.70 11.11 6.64
CA ALA A 211 -18.15 11.16 5.28
C ALA A 211 -18.80 10.16 4.31
N VAL A 212 -19.39 9.07 4.82
CA VAL A 212 -20.02 8.01 4.00
C VAL A 212 -21.55 8.11 3.98
N TYR A 213 -22.17 8.48 5.11
CA TYR A 213 -23.62 8.50 5.31
C TYR A 213 -24.21 9.92 5.41
N GLY A 214 -23.38 10.96 5.33
CA GLY A 214 -23.79 12.37 5.45
C GLY A 214 -23.92 12.84 6.91
N GLU A 215 -24.30 14.12 7.09
CA GLU A 215 -24.39 14.80 8.40
C GLU A 215 -25.11 13.99 9.49
N ARG A 216 -26.21 13.31 9.14
CA ARG A 216 -27.03 12.53 10.09
C ARG A 216 -26.58 11.07 10.27
N GLY A 217 -25.49 10.66 9.62
CA GLY A 217 -24.96 9.29 9.72
C GLY A 217 -24.69 8.85 11.16
N PRO A 218 -23.96 9.63 11.98
CA PRO A 218 -23.69 9.29 13.38
C PRO A 218 -24.93 9.26 14.28
N GLU A 219 -26.04 9.88 13.88
CA GLU A 219 -27.31 9.90 14.64
C GLU A 219 -28.18 8.66 14.40
N GLN A 220 -27.83 7.82 13.43
CA GLN A 220 -28.64 6.67 12.99
C GLN A 220 -28.10 5.35 13.52
N SER A 221 -28.99 4.38 13.74
CA SER A 221 -28.56 3.06 14.20
C SER A 221 -27.82 2.29 13.10
N TYR A 222 -26.90 1.40 13.49
CA TYR A 222 -26.20 0.49 12.58
C TYR A 222 -27.15 -0.25 11.61
N GLN A 223 -28.34 -0.67 12.09
CA GLN A 223 -29.35 -1.34 11.26
C GLN A 223 -29.99 -0.42 10.20
N GLU A 224 -30.02 0.89 10.42
CA GLU A 224 -30.50 1.86 9.44
C GLU A 224 -29.42 2.17 8.40
N LEU A 225 -28.17 2.36 8.84
CA LEU A 225 -27.03 2.58 7.95
C LEU A 225 -26.83 1.43 6.94
N LEU A 226 -27.06 0.18 7.34
CA LEU A 226 -27.03 -0.97 6.42
C LEU A 226 -28.06 -0.88 5.28
N LYS A 227 -29.23 -0.25 5.48
CA LYS A 227 -30.31 -0.20 4.47
C LYS A 227 -29.91 0.60 3.23
N TYR A 228 -29.06 1.61 3.39
CA TYR A 228 -28.60 2.48 2.31
C TYR A 228 -27.75 1.76 1.24
N ASN A 229 -27.26 0.54 1.50
CA ASN A 229 -26.46 -0.26 0.56
C ASN A 229 -25.28 0.49 -0.07
N ILE A 230 -24.70 1.47 0.63
CA ILE A 230 -23.72 2.43 0.08
C ILE A 230 -22.52 1.73 -0.57
N TYR A 231 -22.10 0.60 0.00
CA TYR A 231 -21.10 -0.29 -0.59
C TYR A 231 -21.36 -0.57 -2.08
N LYS A 232 -22.59 -0.98 -2.44
CA LYS A 232 -22.97 -1.33 -3.82
C LYS A 232 -23.13 -0.11 -4.73
N THR A 233 -23.22 1.08 -4.16
CA THR A 233 -23.33 2.36 -4.87
C THR A 233 -21.94 2.94 -5.19
N ILE A 234 -20.99 2.85 -4.26
CA ILE A 234 -19.65 3.45 -4.38
C ILE A 234 -18.62 2.46 -4.92
N VAL A 235 -18.67 1.19 -4.52
CA VAL A 235 -17.64 0.20 -4.86
C VAL A 235 -17.93 -0.45 -6.21
N PRO A 236 -16.99 -0.47 -7.18
CA PRO A 236 -17.18 -1.15 -8.45
C PRO A 236 -17.30 -2.67 -8.25
N LYS A 237 -18.07 -3.35 -9.11
CA LYS A 237 -18.42 -4.80 -9.00
C LYS A 237 -17.25 -5.78 -8.80
N ASN A 238 -16.03 -5.38 -9.13
CA ASN A 238 -14.81 -6.20 -9.00
C ASN A 238 -13.94 -5.79 -7.79
N ASN A 239 -14.46 -4.95 -6.87
CA ASN A 239 -13.76 -4.32 -5.74
C ASN A 239 -12.44 -3.62 -6.11
N LYS A 240 -12.27 -3.28 -7.38
CA LYS A 240 -11.03 -2.72 -7.93
C LYS A 240 -11.32 -1.67 -8.98
N TYR A 241 -10.56 -0.57 -8.92
CA TYR A 241 -10.50 0.45 -9.95
C TYR A 241 -9.05 0.63 -10.42
N SER A 242 -8.84 0.95 -11.70
CA SER A 242 -7.50 1.10 -12.28
C SER A 242 -7.42 2.34 -13.17
N PHE A 243 -6.53 3.25 -12.81
CA PHE A 243 -6.15 4.41 -13.63
C PHE A 243 -4.88 4.10 -14.42
N SER A 244 -4.83 4.55 -15.67
CA SER A 244 -3.60 4.71 -16.45
C SER A 244 -3.62 6.08 -17.14
N GLU A 245 -2.43 6.59 -17.47
CA GLU A 245 -2.25 7.84 -18.23
C GLU A 245 -2.85 7.81 -19.67
N ASP A 246 -3.49 6.72 -20.10
CA ASP A 246 -4.35 6.68 -21.31
C ASP A 246 -5.70 7.37 -21.10
N ASN A 247 -6.28 7.23 -19.91
CA ASN A 247 -7.70 7.50 -19.67
C ASN A 247 -7.97 8.89 -19.06
N VAL A 248 -6.95 9.74 -18.97
CA VAL A 248 -7.00 11.04 -18.27
C VAL A 248 -7.80 12.09 -19.06
N SER A 249 -8.09 11.84 -20.34
CA SER A 249 -8.76 12.79 -21.25
C SER A 249 -10.29 12.87 -21.12
N GLU A 250 -10.96 12.00 -20.34
CA GLU A 250 -12.42 11.82 -20.46
C GLU A 250 -13.22 11.97 -19.15
N ASN A 251 -12.59 12.29 -18.01
CA ASN A 251 -13.29 12.47 -16.73
C ASN A 251 -12.85 13.72 -15.95
N GLN A 252 -13.00 14.89 -16.58
CA GLN A 252 -13.16 16.16 -15.86
C GLN A 252 -14.62 16.61 -15.88
N GLN A 253 -15.47 15.86 -15.17
CA GLN A 253 -16.83 16.30 -14.84
C GLN A 253 -17.01 16.23 -13.32
N ILE A 254 -16.30 17.11 -12.61
CA ILE A 254 -16.62 17.42 -11.21
C ILE A 254 -17.99 18.12 -11.24
N PRO A 255 -19.04 17.60 -10.58
CA PRO A 255 -20.29 18.34 -10.44
C PRO A 255 -20.01 19.60 -9.60
N PRO A 256 -20.55 20.78 -9.96
CA PRO A 256 -20.41 21.96 -9.13
C PRO A 256 -21.08 21.72 -7.77
N ASP A 257 -20.45 22.24 -6.70
CA ASP A 257 -20.99 22.18 -5.33
C ASP A 257 -22.44 22.72 -5.27
N GLY A 258 -23.27 22.04 -4.47
CA GLY A 258 -24.65 22.41 -4.15
C GLY A 258 -24.97 22.12 -2.69
#